data_AF-A0AA43C620-F1
#
_entry.id   AF-A0AA43C620-F1
#
_cell.length_a   1.000
_cell.length_b   1.000
_cell.length_c   1.000
_cell.angle_alpha   90.00
_cell.angle_beta   90.00
_cell.angle_gamma   90.00
#
_symmetry.space_group_name_H-M   'P 1'
#
loop_
_entity.id
_entity.type
_entity.pdbx_description
1 polymer ?
#
loop_
_entity_poly.entity_id
_entity_poly.type
_entity_poly.pdbx_seq_one_letter_code
_entity_poly.pdbx_strand_id
1 'polypeptide(L)'
;AAATAADLAVGGLLQPERLNRMAELAARDGEALGPAEVLAGLVATAFGAAGPGLEEVSAAIREVVVRRLAALAGDPRAAVTVRALAEETLRGLPPDGGATGAYLARAAERWLERTAPPAAEPAAAPEAPPGAPIGGMPAGGMPALAGCSWLGSPDGDERSRP
;
A
#
# COMPACT_ATOMS: atom_id res chain seq x y z
N ALA A 1 22.06 19.34 9.64
CA ALA A 1 22.58 18.63 8.44
C ALA A 1 22.25 17.13 8.48
N ALA A 2 22.62 16.40 9.54
CA ALA A 2 22.34 14.97 9.68
C ALA A 2 20.87 14.59 9.45
N ALA A 3 19.94 15.26 10.14
CA ALA A 3 18.50 15.02 9.97
C ALA A 3 18.04 15.20 8.51
N THR A 4 18.52 16.22 7.81
CA THR A 4 18.17 16.48 6.39
C THR A 4 18.73 15.40 5.47
N ALA A 5 19.98 14.99 5.66
CA ALA A 5 20.60 13.93 4.87
C ALA A 5 19.88 12.59 5.08
N ALA A 6 19.57 12.26 6.33
CA ALA A 6 18.76 11.11 6.69
C ALA A 6 17.35 11.22 6.07
N ASP A 7 16.73 12.39 6.07
CA ASP A 7 15.37 12.58 5.55
C ASP A 7 15.28 12.35 4.03
N LEU A 8 16.34 12.70 3.29
CA LEU A 8 16.46 12.41 1.86
C LEU A 8 16.67 10.91 1.61
N ALA A 9 17.59 10.28 2.34
CA ALA A 9 17.89 8.86 2.18
C ALA A 9 16.70 7.98 2.59
N VAL A 10 16.21 8.14 3.83
CA VAL A 10 15.08 7.40 4.37
C VAL A 10 13.80 7.72 3.60
N GLY A 11 13.59 8.99 3.22
CA GLY A 11 12.45 9.38 2.40
C GLY A 11 12.43 8.70 1.03
N GLY A 12 13.59 8.52 0.39
CA GLY A 12 13.71 7.81 -0.89
C GLY A 12 13.44 6.31 -0.78
N LEU A 13 13.87 5.69 0.33
CA LEU A 13 13.62 4.28 0.64
C LEU A 13 12.15 4.01 0.95
N LEU A 14 11.52 4.88 1.76
CA LEU A 14 10.16 4.71 2.25
C LEU A 14 9.09 5.36 1.34
N GLN A 15 9.35 5.47 0.04
CA GLN A 15 8.33 5.90 -0.92
C GLN A 15 7.23 4.84 -1.05
N PRO A 16 5.94 5.18 -0.84
CA PRO A 16 4.84 4.21 -0.88
C PRO A 16 4.77 3.40 -2.16
N GLU A 17 4.89 4.05 -3.32
CA GLU A 17 4.79 3.40 -4.63
C GLU A 17 5.95 2.43 -4.87
N ARG A 18 7.13 2.72 -4.30
CA ARG A 18 8.29 1.82 -4.36
C ARG A 18 8.02 0.58 -3.51
N LEU A 19 7.60 0.77 -2.26
CA LEU A 19 7.35 -0.34 -1.34
C LEU A 19 6.20 -1.23 -1.79
N ASN A 20 5.14 -0.65 -2.40
CA ASN A 20 4.06 -1.43 -2.99
C ASN A 20 4.58 -2.34 -4.12
N ARG A 21 5.40 -1.81 -5.04
CA ARG A 21 6.00 -2.62 -6.10
C ARG A 21 6.94 -3.69 -5.56
N MET A 22 7.67 -3.42 -4.48
CA MET A 22 8.49 -4.43 -3.81
C MET A 22 7.63 -5.53 -3.19
N ALA A 23 6.52 -5.17 -2.54
CA ALA A 23 5.58 -6.13 -1.98
C ALA A 23 4.99 -7.03 -3.08
N GLU A 24 4.60 -6.45 -4.22
CA GLU A 24 4.11 -7.19 -5.38
C GLU A 24 5.16 -8.13 -5.97
N LEU A 25 6.42 -7.68 -6.05
CA LEU A 25 7.52 -8.49 -6.56
C LEU A 25 7.81 -9.67 -5.62
N ALA A 26 7.96 -9.41 -4.32
CA ALA A 26 8.19 -10.43 -3.31
C ALA A 26 7.04 -11.45 -3.22
N ALA A 27 5.80 -11.03 -3.50
CA ALA A 27 4.66 -11.94 -3.57
C ALA A 27 4.70 -12.89 -4.78
N ARG A 28 5.38 -12.49 -5.87
CA ARG A 28 5.55 -13.31 -7.09
C ARG A 28 6.81 -14.16 -7.06
N ASP A 29 7.86 -13.65 -6.42
CA ASP A 29 9.16 -14.28 -6.30
C ASP A 29 9.61 -14.20 -4.84
N GLY A 30 9.57 -15.34 -4.13
CA GLY A 30 9.89 -15.41 -2.71
C GLY A 30 11.36 -15.11 -2.37
N GLU A 31 12.25 -15.10 -3.37
CA GLU A 31 13.67 -14.74 -3.19
C GLU A 31 13.89 -13.22 -3.38
N ALA A 32 12.89 -12.48 -3.87
CA ALA A 32 13.01 -11.05 -4.08
C ALA A 32 12.96 -10.27 -2.75
N LEU A 33 13.75 -9.20 -2.67
CA LEU A 33 13.78 -8.32 -1.50
C LEU A 33 12.40 -7.67 -1.28
N GLY A 34 11.78 -7.96 -0.14
CA GLY A 34 10.49 -7.42 0.24
C GLY A 34 10.57 -6.15 1.08
N PRO A 35 9.41 -5.51 1.34
CA PRO A 35 9.33 -4.34 2.20
C PRO A 35 9.68 -4.67 3.66
N ALA A 36 9.37 -5.87 4.15
CA ALA A 36 9.64 -6.25 5.54
C ALA A 36 11.16 -6.27 5.82
N GLU A 37 11.93 -6.83 4.91
CA GLU A 37 13.39 -6.91 4.99
C GLU A 37 14.03 -5.53 4.96
N VAL A 38 13.52 -4.63 4.10
CA VAL A 38 13.97 -3.23 4.03
C VAL A 38 13.71 -2.50 5.35
N LEU A 39 12.51 -2.65 5.91
CA LEU A 39 12.15 -2.00 7.18
C LEU A 39 13.00 -2.55 8.33
N ALA A 40 13.20 -3.87 8.40
CA ALA A 40 14.05 -4.50 9.39
C ALA A 40 15.50 -4.03 9.29
N GLY A 41 16.08 -3.99 8.09
CA GLY A 41 17.44 -3.50 7.84
C GLY A 41 17.60 -2.02 8.17
N LEU A 42 16.58 -1.20 7.87
CA LEU A 42 16.57 0.22 8.20
C LEU A 42 16.60 0.43 9.73
N VAL A 43 15.74 -0.27 10.47
CA VAL A 43 15.71 -0.18 11.95
C VAL A 43 17.01 -0.68 12.55
N ALA A 44 17.51 -1.84 12.10
CA ALA A 44 18.76 -2.40 12.59
C ALA A 44 19.95 -1.44 12.39
N THR A 45 19.97 -0.72 11.26
CA THR A 45 21.02 0.27 10.96
C THR A 45 20.86 1.53 11.80
N ALA A 46 19.66 2.08 11.92
CA ALA A 46 19.42 3.35 12.60
C ALA A 46 19.50 3.24 14.14
N PHE A 47 19.11 2.10 14.69
CA PHE A 47 19.13 1.83 16.13
C PHE A 47 20.32 0.98 16.58
N GLY A 48 21.27 0.71 15.67
CA GLY A 48 22.55 0.11 16.02
C GLY A 48 23.40 1.03 16.91
N ALA A 49 24.50 0.48 17.43
CA ALA A 49 25.44 1.23 18.25
C ALA A 49 26.01 2.42 17.47
N ALA A 50 25.94 3.62 18.07
CA ALA A 50 26.57 4.80 17.50
C ALA A 50 28.09 4.69 17.60
N GLY A 51 28.79 5.25 16.61
CA GLY A 51 30.24 5.43 16.71
C GLY A 51 30.60 6.48 17.78
N PRO A 52 31.82 6.45 18.34
CA PRO A 52 32.25 7.41 19.34
C PRO A 52 32.07 8.87 18.85
N GLY A 53 31.34 9.67 19.62
CA GLY A 53 31.07 11.08 19.29
C GLY A 53 29.99 11.32 18.22
N LEU A 54 29.23 10.29 17.83
CA LEU A 54 28.13 10.39 16.86
C LEU A 54 26.74 10.27 17.50
N GLU A 55 26.62 10.38 18.82
CA GLU A 55 25.36 10.15 19.54
C GLU A 55 24.24 11.08 19.07
N GLU A 56 24.51 12.37 18.95
CA GLU A 56 23.53 13.36 18.46
C GLU A 56 23.16 13.13 16.99
N VAL A 57 24.10 12.64 16.19
CA VAL A 57 23.85 12.30 14.78
C VAL A 57 22.93 11.09 14.69
N SER A 58 23.22 10.04 15.47
CA SER A 58 22.40 8.84 15.54
C SER A 58 21.01 9.12 16.08
N ALA A 59 20.90 9.98 17.11
CA ALA A 59 19.62 10.45 17.63
C ALA A 59 18.77 11.14 16.54
N ALA A 60 19.38 12.03 15.75
CA ALA A 60 18.70 12.69 14.63
C ALA A 60 18.26 11.70 13.53
N ILE A 61 19.07 10.67 13.26
CA ILE A 61 18.71 9.61 12.30
C ILE A 61 17.51 8.81 12.83
N ARG A 62 17.52 8.40 14.09
CA ARG A 62 16.42 7.65 14.72
C ARG A 62 15.12 8.45 14.70
N GLU A 63 15.16 9.74 15.02
CA GLU A 63 14.00 10.63 14.92
C GLU A 63 13.41 10.65 13.50
N VAL A 64 14.27 10.79 12.48
CA VAL A 64 13.84 10.77 11.07
C VAL A 64 13.20 9.44 10.70
N VAL A 65 13.78 8.31 11.13
CA VAL A 65 13.23 6.97 10.86
C VAL A 65 11.84 6.82 11.49
N VAL A 66 11.69 7.14 12.78
CA VAL A 66 10.39 7.07 13.46
C VAL A 66 9.36 7.94 12.77
N ARG A 67 9.71 9.19 12.44
CA ARG A 67 8.81 10.12 11.74
C ARG A 67 8.40 9.62 10.36
N ARG A 68 9.32 9.03 9.59
CA ARG A 68 9.04 8.54 8.23
C ARG A 68 8.23 7.24 8.24
N LEU A 69 8.47 6.34 9.20
CA LEU A 69 7.65 5.14 9.41
C LEU A 69 6.21 5.52 9.77
N ALA A 70 6.06 6.47 10.70
CA ALA A 70 4.77 7.08 11.06
C ALA A 70 4.06 7.70 9.85
N ALA A 71 4.79 8.40 8.98
CA ALA A 71 4.21 8.94 7.75
C ALA A 71 3.74 7.84 6.79
N LEU A 72 4.57 6.81 6.58
CA LEU A 72 4.27 5.68 5.70
C LEU A 72 3.03 4.89 6.17
N ALA A 73 2.94 4.61 7.47
CA ALA A 73 1.82 3.87 8.05
C ALA A 73 0.47 4.59 7.87
N GLY A 74 0.49 5.93 7.82
CA GLY A 74 -0.67 6.77 7.58
C GLY A 74 -0.92 7.17 6.12
N ASP A 75 -0.05 6.78 5.18
CA ASP A 75 -0.14 7.25 3.79
C ASP A 75 -1.22 6.46 3.02
N PRO A 76 -2.27 7.10 2.50
CA PRO A 76 -3.33 6.41 1.74
C PRO A 76 -2.85 5.82 0.41
N ARG A 77 -1.68 6.21 -0.09
CA ARG A 77 -1.06 5.64 -1.31
C ARG A 77 -0.33 4.33 -1.03
N ALA A 78 0.01 4.05 0.24
CA ALA A 78 0.62 2.79 0.62
C ALA A 78 -0.44 1.68 0.67
N ALA A 79 -0.11 0.51 0.12
CA ALA A 79 -0.97 -0.66 0.22
C ALA A 79 -1.18 -1.05 1.69
N VAL A 80 -2.32 -1.68 1.99
CA VAL A 80 -2.68 -2.09 3.37
C VAL A 80 -1.56 -2.89 4.02
N THR A 81 -0.97 -3.84 3.31
CA THR A 81 0.15 -4.65 3.81
C THR A 81 1.37 -3.80 4.15
N VAL A 82 1.74 -2.81 3.32
CA VAL A 82 2.88 -1.92 3.59
C VAL A 82 2.62 -1.04 4.80
N ARG A 83 1.39 -0.52 4.94
CA ARG A 83 0.98 0.26 6.12
C ARG A 83 1.04 -0.59 7.38
N ALA A 84 0.50 -1.80 7.34
CA ALA A 84 0.53 -2.74 8.46
C ALA A 84 1.96 -3.10 8.88
N LEU A 85 2.86 -3.32 7.92
CA LEU A 85 4.28 -3.55 8.19
C LEU A 85 4.95 -2.33 8.84
N ALA A 86 4.63 -1.11 8.39
CA ALA A 86 5.15 0.10 9.00
C ALA A 86 4.65 0.29 10.44
N GLU A 87 3.37 0.00 10.71
CA GLU A 87 2.82 -0.01 12.08
C GLU A 87 3.49 -1.07 12.96
N GLU A 88 3.68 -2.28 12.44
CA GLU A 88 4.34 -3.35 13.18
C GLU A 88 5.79 -2.99 13.50
N THR A 89 6.48 -2.36 12.54
CA THR A 89 7.84 -1.85 12.73
C THR A 89 7.88 -0.77 13.81
N LEU A 90 6.86 0.12 13.88
CA LEU A 90 6.75 1.12 14.94
C LEU A 90 6.51 0.50 16.32
N ARG A 91 5.71 -0.56 16.42
CA ARG A 91 5.49 -1.31 17.66
C ARG A 91 6.75 -2.05 18.12
N GLY A 92 7.51 -2.57 17.16
CA GLY A 92 8.72 -3.36 17.39
C GLY A 92 10.02 -2.55 17.46
N LEU A 93 9.96 -1.22 17.60
CA LEU A 93 11.18 -0.41 17.72
C LEU A 93 11.99 -0.86 18.95
N PRO A 94 13.32 -1.02 18.81
CA PRO A 94 14.15 -1.42 19.93
C PRO A 94 14.16 -0.31 21.00
N PRO A 95 14.32 -0.67 22.29
CA PRO A 95 14.45 0.31 23.34
C PRO A 95 15.69 1.16 23.09
N ASP A 96 15.50 2.47 23.00
CA ASP A 96 16.58 3.45 22.94
C ASP A 96 16.72 4.11 24.31
N GLY A 97 17.96 4.18 24.81
CA GLY A 97 18.24 4.69 26.14
C GLY A 97 18.10 6.21 26.25
N GLY A 98 17.99 6.69 27.48
CA GLY A 98 18.01 8.13 27.77
C GLY A 98 16.73 8.89 27.35
N ALA A 99 16.79 10.21 27.46
CA ALA A 99 15.63 11.08 27.26
C ALA A 99 15.11 11.05 25.81
N THR A 100 16.01 11.00 24.82
CA THR A 100 15.64 10.95 23.40
C THR A 100 14.92 9.65 23.06
N GLY A 101 15.44 8.50 23.51
CA GLY A 101 14.80 7.22 23.25
C GLY A 101 13.41 7.12 23.88
N ALA A 102 13.26 7.57 25.13
CA ALA A 102 11.96 7.66 25.78
C ALA A 102 10.98 8.59 25.03
N TYR A 103 11.47 9.72 24.51
CA TYR A 103 10.67 10.63 23.70
C TYR A 103 10.19 9.97 22.39
N LEU A 104 11.07 9.25 21.68
CA LEU A 104 10.76 8.58 20.43
C LEU A 104 9.77 7.42 20.63
N ALA A 105 9.95 6.60 21.67
CA ALA A 105 9.02 5.54 22.03
C ALA A 105 7.62 6.13 22.28
N ARG A 106 7.53 7.19 23.09
CA ARG A 106 6.26 7.85 23.37
C ARG A 106 5.66 8.51 22.12
N ALA A 107 6.47 9.00 21.20
CA ALA A 107 6.00 9.54 19.93
C ALA A 107 5.39 8.45 19.03
N ALA A 108 6.00 7.27 18.96
CA ALA A 108 5.48 6.13 18.24
C ALA A 108 4.16 5.62 18.84
N GLU A 109 4.09 5.47 20.16
CA GLU A 109 2.85 5.11 20.88
C GLU A 109 1.72 6.09 20.60
N ARG A 110 1.96 7.39 20.79
CA ARG A 110 0.96 8.42 20.48
C ARG A 110 0.50 8.36 19.04
N TRP A 111 1.38 7.99 18.10
CA TRP A 111 1.00 7.84 16.70
C TRP A 111 0.05 6.67 16.52
N LEU A 112 0.38 5.51 17.11
CA LEU A 112 -0.39 4.25 17.02
C LEU A 112 -1.75 4.33 17.72
N GLU A 113 -1.84 5.08 18.81
CA GLU A 113 -3.07 5.28 19.59
C GLU A 113 -4.05 6.25 18.93
N ARG A 114 -3.63 7.01 17.90
CA ARG A 114 -4.53 7.96 17.24
C ARG A 114 -5.66 7.21 16.54
N THR A 115 -6.87 7.54 16.94
CA THR A 115 -8.08 7.12 16.23
C THR A 115 -8.02 7.66 14.81
N ALA A 116 -8.24 6.79 13.83
CA ALA A 116 -8.39 7.22 12.45
C ALA A 116 -9.51 8.29 12.38
N PRO A 117 -9.35 9.35 11.58
CA PRO A 117 -10.46 10.27 11.34
C PRO A 117 -11.66 9.47 10.82
N PRO A 118 -12.90 9.86 11.18
CA PRO A 118 -14.09 9.17 10.71
C PRO A 118 -14.05 9.04 9.19
N ALA A 119 -14.45 7.87 8.68
CA ALA A 119 -14.52 7.64 7.23
C ALA A 119 -15.35 8.76 6.60
N ALA A 120 -14.83 9.35 5.51
CA ALA A 120 -15.61 10.31 4.74
C ALA A 120 -16.91 9.64 4.29
N GLU A 121 -18.04 10.34 4.42
CA GLU A 121 -19.30 9.83 3.91
C GLU A 121 -19.15 9.53 2.41
N PRO A 122 -19.68 8.39 1.91
CA PRO A 122 -19.64 8.08 0.50
C PRO A 122 -20.26 9.25 -0.27
N ALA A 123 -19.52 9.80 -1.23
CA ALA A 123 -20.05 10.84 -2.10
C ALA A 123 -21.35 10.34 -2.72
N ALA A 124 -22.41 11.16 -2.66
CA ALA A 124 -23.69 10.83 -3.26
C ALA A 124 -23.47 10.41 -4.72
N ALA A 125 -24.09 9.29 -5.11
CA ALA A 125 -24.03 8.85 -6.50
C ALA A 125 -24.48 10.01 -7.40
N PRO A 126 -23.73 10.34 -8.46
CA PRO A 126 -24.16 11.37 -9.39
C PRO A 126 -25.56 11.00 -9.91
N GLU A 127 -26.47 11.97 -9.93
CA GLU A 127 -27.80 11.77 -10.50
C GLU A 127 -27.63 11.26 -11.93
N ALA A 128 -28.34 10.18 -12.26
CA ALA A 128 -28.32 9.65 -13.60
C ALA A 128 -28.74 10.76 -14.57
N PRO A 129 -27.98 11.01 -15.65
CA PRO A 129 -28.37 12.01 -16.63
C PRO A 129 -29.78 11.66 -17.14
N PRO A 130 -30.65 12.66 -17.39
CA PRO A 130 -31.98 12.42 -17.92
C PRO A 130 -31.88 11.72 -19.29
N GLY A 131 -32.15 10.42 -19.29
CA GLY A 131 -31.91 9.52 -20.42
C GLY A 131 -31.39 8.16 -19.98
N ALA A 132 -32.22 7.38 -19.27
CA ALA A 132 -32.01 5.94 -19.09
C ALA A 132 -31.86 5.25 -20.47
N PRO A 133 -31.14 4.12 -20.59
CA PRO A 133 -30.90 3.48 -21.89
C PRO A 133 -32.21 3.15 -22.62
N ILE A 134 -32.21 3.33 -23.94
CA ILE A 134 -33.16 2.70 -24.87
C ILE A 134 -32.91 1.19 -24.79
N GLY A 135 -33.47 0.54 -23.78
CA GLY A 135 -33.23 -0.88 -23.50
C GLY A 135 -33.98 -1.43 -22.30
N GLY A 136 -34.84 -0.64 -21.66
CA GLY A 136 -35.80 -1.16 -20.69
C GLY A 136 -36.78 -2.11 -21.39
N MET A 137 -36.70 -3.39 -21.07
CA MET A 137 -37.74 -4.36 -21.43
C MET A 137 -39.10 -3.84 -20.93
N PRO A 138 -40.12 -3.69 -21.79
CA PRO A 138 -41.45 -3.39 -21.31
C PRO A 138 -41.94 -4.56 -20.45
N ALA A 139 -42.45 -4.23 -19.26
CA ALA A 139 -43.27 -5.13 -18.47
C ALA A 139 -44.51 -5.52 -19.30
N GLY A 140 -44.44 -6.67 -19.95
CA GLY A 140 -45.54 -7.24 -20.74
C GLY A 140 -45.20 -7.38 -22.21
N GLY A 141 -44.92 -8.61 -22.63
CA GLY A 141 -44.93 -9.01 -24.04
C GLY A 141 -43.65 -9.68 -24.50
N MET A 142 -43.61 -11.01 -24.39
CA MET A 142 -42.78 -11.81 -25.31
C MET A 142 -43.41 -11.74 -26.70
N PRO A 143 -42.60 -11.49 -27.75
CA PRO A 143 -42.65 -12.39 -28.89
C PRO A 143 -41.25 -12.94 -29.20
N ALA A 144 -41.24 -14.20 -29.62
CA ALA A 144 -40.06 -15.01 -29.88
C ALA A 144 -39.05 -14.30 -30.80
N LEU A 145 -37.82 -14.12 -30.33
CA LEU A 145 -36.70 -13.79 -31.21
C LEU A 145 -36.16 -15.09 -31.80
N ALA A 146 -36.80 -15.49 -32.91
CA ALA A 146 -36.16 -16.29 -33.92
C ALA A 146 -34.97 -15.50 -34.51
N GLY A 147 -33.80 -16.13 -34.51
CA GLY A 147 -32.69 -15.73 -35.38
C GLY A 147 -31.69 -14.76 -34.76
N CYS A 148 -30.69 -15.32 -34.08
CA CYS A 148 -29.29 -14.88 -34.15
C CYS A 148 -28.42 -16.03 -33.62
N SER A 149 -28.25 -17.07 -34.43
CA SER A 149 -27.32 -18.18 -34.19
C SER A 149 -25.88 -17.71 -34.43
N TRP A 150 -25.16 -17.38 -33.36
CA TRP A 150 -23.70 -17.17 -33.38
C TRP A 150 -22.91 -18.47 -33.14
N LEU A 151 -23.52 -19.62 -33.44
CA LEU A 151 -22.86 -20.92 -33.43
C LEU A 151 -22.40 -21.23 -34.86
N GLY A 152 -21.08 -21.35 -35.03
CA GLY A 152 -20.42 -21.44 -36.33
C GLY A 152 -20.98 -22.52 -37.25
N SER A 153 -21.08 -22.16 -38.54
CA SER A 153 -21.28 -23.11 -39.62
C SER A 153 -20.09 -24.08 -39.72
N PRO A 154 -20.34 -25.39 -39.79
CA PRO A 154 -19.53 -26.32 -40.54
C PRO A 154 -20.16 -26.53 -41.93
N ASP A 155 -19.64 -25.87 -42.95
CA ASP A 155 -19.89 -26.24 -44.36
C ASP A 155 -18.63 -26.95 -44.88
N GLY A 156 -18.66 -28.12 -45.53
CA GLY A 156 -19.80 -28.87 -46.01
C GLY A 156 -19.45 -30.32 -46.34
N ASP A 157 -20.50 -31.13 -46.36
CA ASP A 157 -20.55 -32.54 -46.76
C ASP A 157 -20.90 -32.61 -48.26
N GLU A 158 -19.95 -33.00 -49.11
CA GLU A 158 -20.22 -33.40 -50.49
C GLU A 158 -20.39 -34.92 -50.54
N ARG A 159 -21.65 -35.35 -50.67
CA ARG A 159 -22.03 -36.75 -50.80
C ARG A 159 -21.90 -37.24 -52.25
N SER A 160 -21.25 -38.40 -52.39
CA SER A 160 -21.65 -39.54 -53.24
C SER A 160 -21.22 -39.60 -54.73
N ARG A 161 -20.21 -40.47 -55.00
CA ARG A 161 -20.15 -41.61 -55.96
C ARG A 161 -20.56 -41.40 -57.45
N PRO A 162 -19.89 -42.08 -58.40
CA PRO A 162 -20.04 -43.53 -58.62
C PRO A 162 -18.89 -44.40 -58.10
#